data_AF-A0A1Q7KW54-F1
#
_entry.id   AF-A0A1Q7KW54-F1
#
_cell.length_a   1.000
_cell.length_b   1.000
_cell.length_c   1.000
_cell.angle_alpha   90.00
_cell.angle_beta   90.00
_cell.angle_gamma   90.00
#
_symmetry.space_group_name_H-M   'P 1'
#
loop_
_entity.id
_entity.type
_entity.pdbx_description
1 polymer ?
#
loop_
_entity_poly.entity_id
_entity_poly.type
_entity_poly.pdbx_seq_one_letter_code
_entity_poly.pdbx_strand_id
1 'polypeptide(L)'
;MPSFRVNVIIENRPEIVDPEGDTVLNDLVLKDKKTPVKKVRSAKMLRFEIEAKNKESAEKAVLALCNEFRIYNPLVSKVSVETLNA
;
A
#
# COMPACT_ATOMS: atom_id res chain seq x y z
N MET A 1 -21.51 -7.47 13.41
CA MET A 1 -21.25 -6.04 13.10
C MET A 1 -21.15 -5.90 11.58
N PRO A 2 -21.25 -4.72 10.94
CA PRO A 2 -21.05 -4.64 9.49
C PRO A 2 -19.64 -5.10 9.09
N SER A 3 -19.53 -5.75 7.94
CA SER A 3 -18.26 -6.21 7.37
C SER A 3 -17.66 -5.14 6.45
N PHE A 4 -16.34 -4.92 6.56
CA PHE A 4 -15.58 -3.97 5.79
C PHE A 4 -14.41 -4.64 5.09
N ARG A 5 -14.11 -4.18 3.88
CA ARG A 5 -12.88 -4.51 3.15
C ARG A 5 -11.89 -3.37 3.31
N VAL A 6 -10.74 -3.68 3.92
CA VAL A 6 -9.66 -2.72 4.15
C VAL A 6 -8.45 -3.14 3.33
N ASN A 7 -7.98 -2.27 2.43
CA ASN A 7 -6.69 -2.45 1.78
C ASN A 7 -5.61 -1.84 2.68
N VAL A 8 -4.50 -2.56 2.82
CA VAL A 8 -3.26 -2.09 3.42
C VAL A 8 -2.22 -2.01 2.31
N ILE A 9 -1.68 -0.83 2.09
CA ILE A 9 -0.66 -0.55 1.08
C ILE A 9 0.65 -0.34 1.84
N ILE A 10 1.65 -1.17 1.54
CA ILE A 10 2.99 -1.10 2.13
C ILE A 10 3.97 -0.78 1.01
N GLU A 11 4.63 0.35 1.12
CA GLU A 11 5.62 0.82 0.15
C GLU A 11 6.92 1.17 0.87
N ASN A 12 8.05 1.13 0.17
CA ASN A 12 9.29 1.69 0.69
C ASN A 12 9.08 3.16 1.03
N ARG A 13 9.79 3.68 2.03
CA ARG A 13 9.82 5.12 2.28
C ARG A 13 10.36 5.88 1.05
N PRO A 14 9.97 7.15 0.84
CA PRO A 14 10.41 7.91 -0.33
C PRO A 14 11.93 8.02 -0.47
N GLU A 15 12.65 7.99 0.66
CA GLU A 15 14.11 8.06 0.72
C GLU A 15 14.80 6.73 0.37
N ILE A 16 14.05 5.63 0.38
CA ILE A 16 14.55 4.29 0.07
C ILE A 16 14.32 3.99 -1.41
N VAL A 17 15.38 3.47 -2.05
CA VAL A 17 15.36 3.03 -3.44
C VAL A 17 14.33 1.92 -3.61
N ASP A 18 13.64 1.94 -4.75
CA ASP A 18 12.69 0.91 -5.14
C ASP A 18 13.14 0.29 -6.47
N PRO A 19 13.97 -0.76 -6.40
CA PRO A 19 14.53 -1.39 -7.60
C PRO A 19 13.46 -1.97 -8.54
N GLU A 20 12.33 -2.41 -7.99
CA GLU A 20 11.24 -2.98 -8.77
C GLU A 20 10.51 -1.89 -9.56
N GLY A 21 10.14 -0.79 -8.90
CA GLY A 21 9.56 0.38 -9.56
C GLY A 21 10.48 0.96 -10.63
N ASP A 22 11.78 1.05 -10.35
CA ASP A 22 12.78 1.54 -11.29
C ASP A 22 12.90 0.62 -12.52
N THR A 23 12.88 -0.71 -12.32
CA THR A 23 12.91 -1.69 -13.42
C THR A 23 11.67 -1.57 -14.29
N VAL A 24 10.47 -1.49 -13.68
CA VAL A 24 9.22 -1.32 -14.43
C VAL A 24 9.22 -0.04 -15.26
N LEU A 25 9.70 1.06 -14.68
CA LEU A 25 9.80 2.33 -15.41
C LEU A 25 10.75 2.22 -16.60
N ASN A 26 12.00 1.82 -16.36
CA ASN A 26 13.05 1.86 -17.37
C ASN A 26 12.87 0.79 -18.45
N ASP A 27 12.50 -0.42 -18.04
CA ASP A 27 12.52 -1.58 -18.93
C ASP A 27 11.18 -1.82 -19.61
N LEU A 28 10.08 -1.25 -19.10
CA LEU A 28 8.74 -1.47 -19.66
C LEU A 28 8.10 -0.16 -20.11
N VAL A 29 7.99 0.83 -19.23
CA VAL A 29 7.20 2.04 -19.49
C VAL A 29 7.91 2.99 -20.45
N LEU A 30 9.20 3.28 -20.22
CA LEU A 30 9.99 4.21 -21.03
C LEU A 30 10.39 3.67 -22.42
N LYS A 31 10.09 2.41 -22.72
CA LYS A 31 10.19 1.87 -24.09
C LYS A 31 9.25 2.63 -25.04
N ASP A 32 8.13 3.14 -24.54
CA ASP A 32 7.29 4.08 -25.27
C ASP A 32 7.82 5.50 -25.14
N LYS A 33 8.41 6.03 -26.21
CA LYS A 33 9.00 7.38 -26.26
C LYS A 33 7.98 8.52 -26.10
N LYS A 34 6.67 8.23 -26.11
CA LYS A 34 5.60 9.22 -25.90
C LYS A 34 4.91 9.10 -24.54
N THR A 35 5.42 8.25 -23.65
CA THR A 35 4.79 8.06 -22.33
C THR A 35 4.86 9.34 -21.48
N PRO A 36 3.74 9.76 -20.85
CA PRO A 36 3.74 10.87 -19.90
C PRO A 36 4.20 10.45 -18.48
N VAL A 37 4.49 9.16 -18.26
CA VAL A 37 4.83 8.62 -16.94
C VAL A 37 6.26 8.98 -16.54
N LYS A 38 6.42 9.56 -15.35
CA LYS A 38 7.73 10.04 -14.84
C LYS A 38 8.34 9.16 -13.76
N LYS A 39 7.54 8.39 -13.03
CA LYS A 39 7.98 7.57 -11.90
C LYS A 39 7.02 6.40 -11.70
N VAL A 40 7.56 5.24 -11.37
CA VAL A 40 6.81 4.08 -10.90
C VAL A 40 7.32 3.73 -9.51
N ARG A 41 6.41 3.37 -8.61
CA ARG A 41 6.73 2.83 -7.28
C ARG A 41 5.97 1.54 -7.09
N SER A 42 6.66 0.49 -6.65
CA SER A 42 6.05 -0.76 -6.24
C SER A 42 5.56 -0.66 -4.80
N ALA A 43 4.48 -1.38 -4.54
CA ALA A 43 3.88 -1.49 -3.22
C ALA A 43 3.25 -2.87 -3.08
N LYS A 44 3.29 -3.42 -1.86
CA LYS A 44 2.56 -4.64 -1.50
C LYS A 44 1.18 -4.25 -0.99
N MET A 45 0.14 -4.82 -1.59
CA MET A 45 -1.24 -4.67 -1.13
C MET A 45 -1.69 -5.93 -0.40
N LEU A 46 -2.20 -5.76 0.82
CA LEU A 46 -2.87 -6.80 1.60
C LEU A 46 -4.34 -6.38 1.78
N ARG A 47 -5.27 -7.30 1.55
CA ARG A 47 -6.70 -7.05 1.72
C ARG A 47 -7.23 -7.81 2.92
N PHE A 48 -7.84 -7.08 3.86
CA PHE A 48 -8.47 -7.62 5.05
C PHE A 48 -9.99 -7.52 4.93
N GLU A 49 -10.69 -8.55 5.39
CA GLU A 49 -12.12 -8.49 5.69
C GLU A 49 -12.29 -8.49 7.20
N ILE A 50 -12.99 -7.48 7.75
CA ILE A 50 -13.12 -7.28 9.20
C ILE A 50 -14.53 -6.80 9.55
N GLU A 51 -15.07 -7.30 10.65
CA GLU A 51 -16.27 -6.73 11.26
C GLU A 51 -15.93 -5.54 12.15
N ALA A 52 -16.55 -4.39 11.92
CA ALA A 52 -16.29 -3.16 12.67
C ALA A 52 -17.56 -2.34 12.89
N LYS A 53 -17.51 -1.26 13.68
CA LYS A 53 -18.71 -0.42 13.92
C LYS A 53 -18.98 0.50 12.72
N ASN A 54 -17.90 1.01 12.14
CA ASN A 54 -17.87 1.92 11.00
C ASN A 54 -16.51 1.82 10.28
N LYS A 55 -16.38 2.49 9.13
CA LYS A 55 -15.16 2.48 8.31
C LYS A 55 -13.92 2.92 9.07
N GLU A 56 -13.99 4.02 9.83
CA GLU A 56 -12.86 4.54 10.59
C GLU A 56 -12.37 3.54 11.65
N SER A 57 -13.30 2.85 12.32
CA SER A 57 -12.96 1.80 13.29
C SER A 57 -12.32 0.58 12.63
N ALA A 58 -12.73 0.22 11.40
CA ALA A 58 -12.12 -0.86 10.63
C ALA A 58 -10.67 -0.50 10.24
N GLU A 59 -10.45 0.68 9.69
CA GLU A 59 -9.12 1.16 9.30
C GLU A 59 -8.17 1.25 10.50
N LYS A 60 -8.65 1.80 11.63
CA LYS A 60 -7.86 1.89 12.86
C LYS A 60 -7.49 0.51 13.41
N ALA A 61 -8.43 -0.44 13.41
CA ALA A 61 -8.18 -1.81 13.87
C ALA A 61 -7.14 -2.51 12.99
N VAL A 62 -7.27 -2.43 11.66
CA VAL A 62 -6.32 -3.04 10.73
C VAL A 62 -4.94 -2.38 10.81
N LEU A 63 -4.86 -1.06 10.95
CA LEU A 63 -3.59 -0.35 11.13
C LEU A 63 -2.92 -0.74 12.46
N ALA A 64 -3.68 -0.84 13.55
CA ALA A 64 -3.16 -1.28 14.85
C ALA A 64 -2.57 -2.71 14.75
N LEU A 65 -3.31 -3.63 14.10
CA LEU A 65 -2.84 -4.99 13.83
C LEU A 65 -1.54 -4.98 13.00
N CYS A 66 -1.47 -4.17 11.95
CA CYS A 66 -0.25 -4.07 11.13
C CYS A 66 0.97 -3.62 11.95
N ASN A 67 0.78 -2.69 12.89
CA ASN A 67 1.83 -2.20 13.77
C ASN A 67 2.23 -3.24 14.83
N GLU A 68 1.25 -3.86 15.49
CA GLU A 68 1.47 -4.84 16.56
C GLU A 68 2.20 -6.09 16.06
N PHE A 69 1.73 -6.66 14.95
CA PHE A 69 2.30 -7.87 14.37
C PHE A 69 3.48 -7.61 13.43
N ARG A 70 3.94 -6.36 13.31
CA ARG A 70 5.06 -5.95 12.46
C ARG A 70 4.91 -6.44 11.01
N ILE A 71 3.72 -6.26 10.44
CA ILE A 71 3.41 -6.65 9.04
C ILE A 71 4.25 -5.87 8.02
N TYR A 72 4.80 -4.72 8.43
CA TYR A 72 5.80 -3.94 7.69
C TYR A 72 6.94 -3.54 8.63
N ASN A 73 8.08 -3.15 8.05
CA ASN A 73 9.19 -2.59 8.80
C ASN A 73 9.11 -1.05 8.80
N PRO A 74 8.80 -0.40 9.93
CA PRO A 74 8.61 1.05 9.98
C PRO A 74 9.87 1.87 9.70
N LEU A 75 11.07 1.28 9.79
CA LEU A 75 12.33 1.96 9.48
C LEU A 75 12.50 2.19 7.98
N VAL A 76 12.02 1.27 7.14
CA VAL A 76 12.27 1.29 5.69
C VAL A 76 11.00 1.39 4.86
N SER A 77 9.84 1.14 5.45
CA SER A 77 8.55 1.14 4.77
C SER A 77 7.55 2.10 5.43
N LYS A 78 6.62 2.59 4.62
CA LYS A 78 5.43 3.31 5.02
C LYS A 78 4.20 2.41 4.80
N VAL A 79 3.22 2.53 5.68
CA VAL A 79 1.93 1.86 5.55
C VAL A 79 0.81 2.89 5.39
N SER A 80 -0.14 2.59 4.52
CA SER A 80 -1.39 3.32 4.34
C SER A 80 -2.55 2.34 4.36
N VAL A 81 -3.69 2.74 4.92
CA VAL A 81 -4.90 1.93 4.99
C VAL A 81 -6.05 2.69 4.35
N GLU A 82 -6.91 1.98 3.64
CA GLU A 82 -8.12 2.54 3.03
C GLU A 82 -9.26 1.52 3.05
N THR A 83 -10.45 1.96 3.42
CA THR A 83 -11.68 1.20 3.19
C THR A 83 -12.18 1.45 1.78
N LEU A 84 -12.42 0.38 1.03
CA LEU A 84 -13.08 0.51 -0.26
C LEU A 84 -14.56 0.82 -0.02
N ASN A 85 -15.03 1.92 -0.59
CA ASN A 85 -16.47 2.14 -0.73
C ASN A 85 -16.99 1.08 -1.72
N ALA A 86 -17.89 0.22 -1.26
CA ALA A 86 -18.72 -0.60 -2.14
C ALA A 86 -19.65 0.30 -2.97
#